data_AF-A0A818Y8F8-F1
#
_entry.id   AF-A0A818Y8F8-F1
#
_cell.length_a   1.000
_cell.length_b   1.000
_cell.length_c   1.000
_cell.angle_alpha   90.00
_cell.angle_beta   90.00
_cell.angle_gamma   90.00
#
_symmetry.space_group_name_H-M   'P 1'
#
loop_
_entity.id
_entity.type
_entity.pdbx_description
1 polymer ?
#
loop_
_entity_poly.entity_id
_entity_poly.type
_entity_poly.pdbx_seq_one_letter_code
_entity_poly.pdbx_strand_id
1 'polypeptide(L)'
;MAIRNPTPRSPRKLLNFGRPSISLTEQHQATIRFHVHSLLAVRIYPTTSKILVRILAENADFPIQSTTSLWRWMKKLGFAYKRTSKVVVPLNTPTFMAARARYFAAIDELRASGAKIFWHDETWANKNEETRFVWTNRTTGVGRMRSSISKGNHCYCLIQIIIGCDCYRKTTSDFCSSW
;
A
#
# COMPACT_ATOMS: atom_id res chain seq x y z
N MET A 1 10.50 -65.82 -32.15
CA MET A 1 9.84 -64.78 -31.32
C MET A 1 10.90 -63.83 -30.81
N ALA A 2 10.88 -62.55 -31.21
CA ALA A 2 11.88 -61.58 -30.75
C ALA A 2 11.47 -61.02 -29.37
N ILE A 3 12.34 -61.19 -28.37
CA ILE A 3 12.15 -60.65 -27.02
C ILE A 3 12.44 -59.15 -27.09
N ARG A 4 11.43 -58.31 -26.86
CA ARG A 4 11.60 -56.85 -26.77
C ARG A 4 12.20 -56.51 -25.40
N ASN A 5 13.36 -55.87 -25.38
CA ASN A 5 13.93 -55.34 -24.14
C ASN A 5 13.07 -54.18 -23.61
N PRO A 6 12.80 -54.11 -22.29
CA PRO A 6 12.01 -53.03 -21.70
C PRO A 6 12.76 -51.69 -21.81
N THR A 7 12.02 -50.64 -22.12
CA THR A 7 12.57 -49.29 -22.28
C THR A 7 13.02 -48.70 -20.93
N PRO A 8 14.11 -47.90 -20.90
CA PRO A 8 14.59 -47.27 -19.68
C PRO A 8 13.56 -46.25 -19.17
N ARG A 9 13.05 -46.46 -17.95
CA ARG A 9 12.20 -45.46 -17.26
C ARG A 9 13.11 -44.43 -16.60
N SER A 10 12.76 -43.15 -16.75
CA SER A 10 13.47 -42.08 -16.04
C SER A 10 13.45 -42.34 -14.52
N PRO A 11 14.55 -42.05 -13.79
CA PRO A 11 14.60 -42.23 -12.36
C PRO A 11 13.44 -41.47 -11.69
N ARG A 12 12.68 -42.15 -10.83
CA ARG A 12 11.64 -41.50 -10.04
C ARG A 12 12.32 -40.43 -9.18
N LYS A 13 11.89 -39.16 -9.30
CA LYS A 13 12.42 -38.05 -8.49
C LYS A 13 12.39 -38.49 -7.02
N LEU A 14 13.56 -38.48 -6.38
CA LEU A 14 13.68 -38.79 -4.97
C LEU A 14 12.76 -37.83 -4.21
N LEU A 15 12.05 -38.36 -3.20
CA LEU A 15 11.27 -37.53 -2.29
C LEU A 15 12.26 -36.57 -1.61
N ASN A 16 12.12 -35.27 -1.88
CA ASN A 16 12.85 -34.25 -1.15
C ASN A 16 12.37 -34.29 0.31
N PHE A 17 13.10 -35.01 1.16
CA PHE A 17 13.02 -34.87 2.61
C PHE A 17 13.36 -33.40 2.90
N GLY A 18 12.32 -32.58 3.09
CA GLY A 18 12.48 -31.13 3.18
C GLY A 18 13.52 -30.72 4.23
N ARG A 19 14.07 -29.50 4.10
CA ARG A 19 15.01 -28.95 5.09
C ARG A 19 14.43 -29.10 6.51
N PRO A 20 15.25 -29.51 7.49
CA PRO A 20 14.81 -29.63 8.87
C PRO A 20 14.22 -28.31 9.38
N SER A 21 13.14 -28.41 10.16
CA SER A 21 12.48 -27.23 10.70
C SER A 21 13.36 -26.59 11.77
N ILE A 22 13.88 -25.40 11.50
CA ILE A 22 14.57 -24.57 12.48
C ILE A 22 13.61 -24.29 13.64
N SER A 23 13.95 -24.71 14.86
CA SER A 23 13.24 -24.34 16.09
C SER A 23 13.79 -23.00 16.61
N LEU A 24 12.91 -22.16 17.16
CA LEU A 24 13.30 -20.87 17.75
C LEU A 24 12.94 -20.83 19.23
N THR A 25 13.91 -20.43 20.04
CA THR A 25 13.67 -20.05 21.45
C THR A 25 12.75 -18.84 21.53
N GLU A 26 12.12 -18.66 22.68
CA GLU A 26 11.24 -17.50 22.92
C GLU A 26 11.97 -16.16 22.74
N GLN A 27 13.24 -16.09 23.15
CA GLN A 27 14.10 -14.91 22.94
C GLN A 27 14.21 -14.55 21.46
N HIS A 28 14.49 -15.51 20.58
CA HIS A 28 14.55 -15.26 19.13
C HIS A 28 13.20 -14.76 18.57
N GLN A 29 12.10 -15.29 19.09
CA GLN A 29 10.75 -14.84 18.71
C GLN A 29 10.50 -13.40 19.14
N ALA A 30 10.94 -13.01 20.34
CA ALA A 30 10.87 -11.64 20.84
C ALA A 30 11.71 -10.69 19.97
N THR A 31 12.92 -11.09 19.58
CA THR A 31 13.79 -10.31 18.67
C THR A 31 13.08 -10.03 17.34
N ILE A 32 12.45 -11.03 16.72
CA ILE A 32 11.69 -10.83 15.46
C ILE A 32 10.56 -9.82 15.66
N ARG A 33 9.77 -9.94 16.74
CA ARG A 33 8.69 -8.98 17.04
C ARG A 33 9.23 -7.57 17.24
N PHE A 34 10.32 -7.43 17.98
CA PHE A 34 10.98 -6.15 18.23
C PHE A 34 11.37 -5.45 16.93
N HIS A 35 12.04 -6.14 16.01
CA HIS A 35 12.45 -5.51 14.73
C HIS A 35 11.28 -5.14 13.83
N VAL A 36 10.21 -5.92 13.84
CA VAL A 36 8.98 -5.55 13.13
C VAL A 36 8.41 -4.25 13.70
N HIS A 37 8.30 -4.15 15.03
CA HIS A 37 7.76 -2.98 15.69
C HIS A 37 8.67 -1.75 15.59
N SER A 38 10.00 -1.93 15.65
CA SER A 38 10.95 -0.82 15.52
C SER A 38 10.94 -0.22 14.12
N LEU A 39 10.80 -1.03 13.06
CA LEU A 39 10.62 -0.52 11.70
C LEU A 39 9.34 0.29 11.55
N LEU A 40 8.24 -0.19 12.14
CA LEU A 40 6.97 0.54 12.14
C LEU A 40 7.06 1.86 12.91
N ALA A 41 7.79 1.89 14.03
CA ALA A 41 8.03 3.11 14.81
C ALA A 41 8.79 4.17 14.01
N VAL A 42 9.78 3.75 13.20
CA VAL A 42 10.58 4.65 12.33
C VAL A 42 9.85 4.99 11.02
N ARG A 43 8.57 4.60 10.86
CA ARG A 43 7.79 4.82 9.63
C ARG A 43 8.45 4.18 8.39
N ILE A 44 9.04 3.00 8.56
CA ILE A 44 9.54 2.17 7.46
C ILE A 44 8.67 0.92 7.36
N TYR A 45 8.14 0.64 6.16
CA TYR A 45 7.36 -0.59 5.96
C TYR A 45 8.25 -1.83 6.21
N PRO A 46 7.86 -2.70 7.15
CA PRO A 46 8.62 -3.91 7.45
C PRO A 46 8.44 -4.88 6.29
N THR A 47 9.51 -5.14 5.55
CA THR A 47 9.57 -6.25 4.60
C THR A 47 10.41 -7.36 5.19
N THR A 48 10.14 -8.61 4.78
CA THR A 48 10.90 -9.76 5.29
C THR A 48 12.41 -9.58 5.10
N SER A 49 12.83 -9.02 3.95
CA SER A 49 14.24 -8.74 3.68
C SER A 49 14.81 -7.67 4.61
N LYS A 50 14.09 -6.56 4.84
CA LYS A 50 14.55 -5.49 5.75
C LYS A 50 14.68 -5.96 7.19
N ILE A 51 13.73 -6.77 7.65
CA ILE A 51 13.77 -7.37 8.99
C ILE A 51 14.98 -8.29 9.11
N LEU A 52 15.19 -9.18 8.13
CA LEU A 52 16.30 -10.12 8.15
C LEU A 52 17.66 -9.40 8.15
N VAL A 53 17.84 -8.40 7.27
CA VAL A 53 19.08 -7.61 7.20
C VAL A 53 19.37 -6.95 8.55
N ARG A 54 18.35 -6.38 9.20
CA ARG A 54 18.54 -5.72 10.49
C ARG A 54 18.87 -6.70 11.62
N ILE A 55 18.22 -7.86 11.64
CA ILE A 55 18.52 -8.92 12.61
C ILE A 55 19.96 -9.41 12.44
N LEU A 56 20.38 -9.71 11.21
CA LEU A 56 21.72 -10.25 10.93
C LEU A 56 22.83 -9.21 11.12
N ALA A 57 22.54 -7.92 10.94
CA ALA A 57 23.48 -6.85 11.23
C ALA A 57 23.79 -6.72 12.73
N GLU A 58 22.81 -6.99 13.60
CA GLU A 58 22.98 -6.95 15.06
C GLU A 58 23.44 -8.31 15.62
N ASN A 59 23.01 -9.42 15.02
CA ASN A 59 23.30 -10.79 15.45
C ASN A 59 23.59 -11.67 14.23
N ALA A 60 24.86 -11.82 13.86
CA ALA A 60 25.27 -12.61 12.70
C ALA A 60 24.91 -14.11 12.83
N ASP A 61 24.95 -14.63 14.06
CA ASP A 61 24.68 -16.04 14.38
C ASP A 61 23.18 -16.36 14.57
N PHE A 62 22.29 -15.47 14.14
CA PHE A 62 20.86 -15.70 14.28
C PHE A 62 20.43 -16.97 13.50
N PRO A 63 19.62 -17.87 14.09
CA PRO A 63 19.30 -19.18 13.50
C PRO A 63 18.53 -19.11 12.17
N ILE A 64 17.93 -17.97 11.85
CA ILE A 64 17.28 -17.75 10.56
C ILE A 64 18.17 -16.89 9.67
N GLN A 65 18.73 -17.50 8.64
CA GLN A 65 19.53 -16.80 7.62
C GLN A 65 18.79 -16.60 6.29
N SER A 66 17.59 -17.16 6.13
CA SER A 66 16.83 -17.06 4.88
C SER A 66 15.52 -16.29 5.04
N THR A 67 15.18 -15.52 4.01
CA THR A 67 13.93 -14.74 3.95
C THR A 67 12.70 -15.64 3.99
N THR A 68 12.75 -16.80 3.34
CA THR A 68 11.64 -17.77 3.32
C THR A 68 11.40 -18.40 4.69
N SER A 69 12.46 -18.73 5.44
CA SER A 69 12.35 -19.20 6.82
C SER A 69 11.76 -18.12 7.73
N LEU A 70 12.20 -16.87 7.61
CA LEU A 70 11.67 -15.75 8.40
C LEU A 70 10.19 -15.51 8.09
N TRP A 71 9.79 -15.56 6.81
CA TRP A 71 8.39 -15.43 6.40
C TRP A 71 7.49 -16.48 7.06
N ARG A 72 7.94 -17.74 7.09
CA ARG A 72 7.19 -18.84 7.74
C ARG A 72 7.06 -18.59 9.24
N TRP A 73 8.14 -18.14 9.87
CA TRP A 73 8.15 -17.84 11.29
C TRP A 73 7.28 -16.63 11.65
N MET A 74 7.30 -15.55 10.86
CA MET A 74 6.39 -14.43 11.06
C MET A 74 4.91 -14.87 11.02
N LYS A 75 4.54 -15.79 10.13
CA LYS A 75 3.19 -16.37 10.14
C LYS A 75 2.89 -17.15 11.41
N LYS A 76 3.84 -17.95 11.90
CA LYS A 76 3.72 -18.70 13.17
C LYS A 76 3.60 -17.76 14.37
N LEU A 77 4.29 -16.62 14.36
CA LEU A 77 4.25 -15.60 15.42
C LEU A 77 2.94 -14.80 15.47
N GLY A 78 1.99 -15.08 14.59
CA GLY A 78 0.70 -14.41 14.54
C GLY A 78 0.67 -13.18 13.62
N PHE A 79 1.69 -12.97 12.77
CA PHE A 79 1.60 -11.94 11.73
C PHE A 79 0.88 -12.45 10.49
N ALA A 80 0.16 -11.57 9.80
CA ALA A 80 -0.51 -11.80 8.55
C ALA A 80 -0.03 -10.80 7.51
N TYR A 81 0.43 -11.29 6.37
CA TYR A 81 0.72 -10.47 5.21
C TYR A 81 -0.57 -10.22 4.45
N LYS A 82 -1.13 -9.02 4.56
CA LYS A 82 -2.44 -8.66 4.00
C LYS A 82 -2.29 -7.57 2.95
N ARG A 83 -3.22 -7.56 1.99
CA ARG A 83 -3.36 -6.45 1.06
C ARG A 83 -3.86 -5.22 1.82
N THR A 84 -3.24 -4.09 1.55
CA THR A 84 -3.66 -2.79 2.04
C THR A 84 -4.91 -2.39 1.26
N SER A 85 -6.06 -2.29 1.93
CA SER A 85 -7.24 -1.69 1.30
C SER A 85 -6.99 -0.19 1.14
N LYS A 86 -7.06 0.30 -0.11
CA LYS A 86 -7.31 1.71 -0.39
C LYS A 86 -8.79 1.98 -0.04
N VAL A 87 -9.11 3.18 0.41
CA VAL A 87 -10.50 3.61 0.54
C VAL A 87 -11.13 3.49 -0.85
N VAL A 88 -12.10 2.59 -0.99
CA VAL A 88 -12.84 2.44 -2.24
C VAL A 88 -13.83 3.58 -2.28
N VAL A 89 -13.63 4.54 -3.18
CA VAL A 89 -14.62 5.57 -3.46
C VAL A 89 -15.79 4.86 -4.17
N PRO A 90 -17.00 4.83 -3.60
CA PRO A 90 -18.11 4.12 -4.19
C PRO A 90 -18.69 4.95 -5.33
N LEU A 91 -18.10 4.79 -6.52
CA LEU A 91 -18.49 5.49 -7.76
C LEU A 91 -19.93 5.15 -8.23
N ASN A 92 -20.53 4.10 -7.68
CA ASN A 92 -21.89 3.66 -8.02
C ASN A 92 -22.96 4.20 -7.07
N THR A 93 -22.61 5.13 -6.17
CA THR A 93 -23.62 5.78 -5.33
C THR A 93 -24.52 6.68 -6.19
N PRO A 94 -25.85 6.68 -5.99
CA PRO A 94 -26.77 7.50 -6.78
C PRO A 94 -26.40 8.99 -6.77
N THR A 95 -25.86 9.49 -5.66
CA THR A 95 -25.37 10.86 -5.51
C THR A 95 -24.18 11.17 -6.42
N PHE A 96 -23.19 10.27 -6.49
CA PHE A 96 -22.06 10.41 -7.40
C PHE A 96 -22.49 10.35 -8.86
N MET A 97 -23.41 9.44 -9.21
CA MET A 97 -23.96 9.34 -10.56
C MET A 97 -24.71 10.62 -10.97
N ALA A 98 -25.52 11.19 -10.08
CA ALA A 98 -26.22 12.45 -10.34
C ALA A 98 -25.25 13.62 -10.52
N ALA A 99 -24.21 13.73 -9.67
CA ALA A 99 -23.18 14.75 -9.80
C ALA A 99 -22.44 14.63 -11.15
N ARG A 100 -22.10 13.39 -11.55
CA ARG A 100 -21.44 13.12 -12.83
C ARG A 100 -22.33 13.47 -14.03
N ALA A 101 -23.62 13.17 -13.97
CA ALA A 101 -24.56 13.51 -15.03
C ALA A 101 -24.68 15.04 -15.22
N ARG A 102 -24.80 15.79 -14.11
CA ARG A 102 -24.82 17.27 -14.15
C ARG A 102 -23.54 17.85 -14.72
N TYR A 103 -22.40 17.30 -14.31
CA TYR A 103 -21.10 17.71 -14.83
C TYR A 103 -21.00 17.52 -16.35
N PHE A 104 -21.43 16.36 -16.88
CA PHE A 104 -21.39 16.14 -18.33
C PHE A 104 -22.33 17.05 -19.10
N ALA A 105 -23.54 17.29 -18.60
CA ALA A 105 -24.47 18.26 -19.21
C ALA A 105 -23.84 19.66 -19.34
N ALA A 106 -23.21 20.16 -18.27
CA ALA A 106 -22.53 21.46 -18.30
C ALA A 106 -21.36 21.50 -19.29
N ILE A 107 -20.60 20.41 -19.40
CA ILE A 107 -19.51 20.31 -20.37
C ILE A 107 -20.04 20.29 -21.81
N ASP A 108 -21.16 19.62 -22.07
CA ASP A 108 -21.76 19.57 -23.41
C ASP A 108 -22.32 20.94 -23.82
N GLU A 109 -22.90 21.69 -22.89
CA GLU A 109 -23.29 23.09 -23.12
C GLU A 109 -22.09 23.98 -23.49
N LEU A 110 -20.98 23.87 -22.75
CA LEU A 110 -19.75 24.63 -23.02
C LEU A 110 -19.12 24.25 -24.38
N ARG A 111 -19.22 22.98 -24.79
CA ARG A 111 -18.78 22.55 -26.12
C ARG A 111 -19.68 23.10 -27.21
N ALA A 112 -21.00 23.10 -27.00
CA ALA A 112 -21.96 23.65 -27.93
C ALA A 112 -21.76 25.16 -28.15
N SER A 113 -21.33 25.89 -27.11
CA SER A 113 -20.98 27.31 -27.21
C SER A 113 -19.60 27.57 -27.84
N GLY A 114 -18.88 26.53 -28.29
CA GLY A 114 -17.56 26.65 -28.91
C GLY A 114 -16.42 26.98 -27.94
N ALA A 115 -16.61 26.80 -26.63
CA ALA A 115 -15.58 27.10 -25.64
C ALA A 115 -14.43 26.08 -25.71
N LYS A 116 -13.19 26.55 -25.61
CA LYS A 116 -11.99 25.68 -25.51
C LYS A 116 -11.81 25.25 -24.06
N ILE A 117 -11.87 23.95 -23.81
CA ILE A 117 -11.78 23.37 -22.48
C ILE A 117 -10.36 22.81 -22.28
N PHE A 118 -9.68 23.29 -21.24
CA PHE A 118 -8.37 22.78 -20.83
C PHE A 118 -8.51 22.06 -19.48
N TRP A 119 -7.98 20.84 -19.41
CA TRP A 119 -7.98 20.04 -18.20
C TRP A 119 -6.62 20.14 -17.52
N HIS A 120 -6.61 20.58 -16.26
CA HIS A 120 -5.45 20.48 -15.38
C HIS A 120 -5.79 19.54 -14.24
N ASP A 121 -4.93 18.55 -14.01
CA ASP A 121 -5.04 17.62 -12.90
C ASP A 121 -3.81 17.73 -12.00
N GLU A 122 -4.04 17.68 -10.70
CA GLU A 122 -2.99 17.68 -9.69
C GLU A 122 -2.82 16.26 -9.16
N THR A 123 -1.66 15.66 -9.39
CA THR A 123 -1.30 14.40 -8.76
C THR A 123 -0.40 14.65 -7.56
N TRP A 124 -0.96 14.45 -6.35
CA TRP A 124 -0.18 14.51 -5.11
C TRP A 124 0.69 13.25 -4.97
N ALA A 125 2.02 13.41 -5.08
CA ALA A 125 2.96 12.33 -4.75
C ALA A 125 3.14 12.27 -3.23
N ASN A 126 2.42 11.37 -2.55
CA ASN A 126 2.57 11.21 -1.11
C ASN A 126 3.80 10.34 -0.80
N LYS A 127 4.76 10.87 -0.03
CA LYS A 127 5.91 10.11 0.50
C LYS A 127 5.48 8.92 1.38
N ASN A 128 4.24 8.95 1.89
CA ASN A 128 3.63 7.92 2.72
C ASN A 128 2.64 7.04 1.94
N GLU A 129 2.73 6.92 0.61
CA GLU A 129 1.88 5.96 -0.11
C GLU A 129 2.13 4.54 0.42
N GLU A 130 1.07 3.93 0.94
CA GLU A 130 1.17 2.61 1.55
C GLU A 130 1.51 1.55 0.48
N THR A 131 2.43 0.63 0.82
CA THR A 131 2.70 -0.51 -0.05
C THR A 131 1.43 -1.34 -0.20
N ARG A 132 1.24 -1.94 -1.39
CA ARG A 132 0.05 -2.78 -1.69
C ARG A 132 -0.16 -3.92 -0.68
N PHE A 133 0.91 -4.39 -0.05
CA PHE A 133 0.87 -5.44 0.97
C PHE A 133 1.73 -5.04 2.16
N VAL A 134 1.24 -5.37 3.37
CA VAL A 134 1.89 -5.03 4.63
C VAL A 134 1.73 -6.18 5.63
N TRP A 135 2.71 -6.35 6.51
CA TRP A 135 2.60 -7.24 7.67
C TRP A 135 1.74 -6.61 8.76
N THR A 136 0.70 -7.32 9.16
CA THR A 136 -0.23 -6.92 10.22
C THR A 136 -0.24 -7.95 11.32
N ASN A 137 -0.26 -7.52 12.57
CA ASN A 137 -0.47 -8.42 13.70
C ASN A 137 -1.93 -8.91 13.66
N ARG A 138 -2.16 -10.23 13.71
CA ARG A 138 -3.51 -10.80 13.65
C ARG A 138 -4.36 -10.44 14.87
N THR A 139 -3.75 -10.32 16.04
CA THR A 139 -4.46 -10.12 17.31
C THR A 139 -4.86 -8.66 17.48
N THR A 140 -3.93 -7.73 17.24
CA THR A 140 -4.17 -6.31 17.47
C THR A 140 -4.65 -5.58 16.21
N GLY A 141 -4.52 -6.17 15.02
CA GLY A 141 -4.74 -5.49 13.75
C GLY A 141 -3.70 -4.39 13.44
N VAL A 142 -2.76 -4.15 14.37
CA VAL A 142 -1.71 -3.14 14.26
C VAL A 142 -0.62 -3.65 13.31
N GLY A 143 -0.15 -2.78 12.42
CA GLY A 143 0.86 -3.12 11.42
C GLY A 143 0.77 -2.23 10.17
N ARG A 144 -0.32 -1.48 10.02
CA ARG A 144 -0.30 -0.29 9.18
C ARG A 144 0.54 0.79 9.84
N MET A 145 1.23 1.55 9.02
CA MET A 145 1.86 2.78 9.48
C MET A 145 0.72 3.67 9.98
N ARG A 146 0.81 4.15 11.23
CA ARG A 146 -0.19 5.10 11.73
C ARG A 146 -0.12 6.32 10.81
N SER A 147 -1.14 6.52 9.98
CA SER A 147 -1.34 7.83 9.35
C SER A 147 -1.42 8.84 10.49
N SER A 148 -0.71 9.94 10.37
CA SER A 148 -0.84 11.01 11.34
C SER A 148 -2.30 11.42 11.37
N ILE A 149 -2.96 11.24 12.53
CA ILE A 149 -4.33 11.72 12.81
C ILE A 149 -4.37 13.27 12.82
N SER A 150 -3.27 13.93 12.50
CA SER A 150 -3.25 15.36 12.24
C SER A 150 -4.12 15.65 11.02
N LYS A 151 -5.23 16.38 11.25
CA LYS A 151 -5.82 17.25 10.23
C LYS A 151 -4.67 17.93 9.47
N GLY A 152 -4.70 17.81 8.14
CA GLY A 152 -3.56 18.02 7.27
C GLY A 152 -2.76 19.26 7.62
N ASN A 153 -1.44 19.13 7.69
CA ASN A 153 -0.54 20.27 7.72
C ASN A 153 0.82 19.89 7.13
N HIS A 154 1.23 20.73 6.16
CA HIS A 154 2.53 20.87 5.48
C HIS A 154 2.89 19.86 4.36
N CYS A 155 3.26 20.23 3.13
CA CYS A 155 3.41 21.48 2.33
C CYS A 155 3.60 21.01 0.85
N TYR A 156 3.48 21.75 -0.27
CA TYR A 156 3.69 23.16 -0.60
C TYR A 156 2.69 23.60 -1.69
N CYS A 157 2.20 24.83 -1.59
CA CYS A 157 1.51 25.54 -2.66
C CYS A 157 2.47 26.61 -3.19
N LEU A 158 2.53 26.75 -4.51
CA LEU A 158 2.68 28.03 -5.21
C LEU A 158 2.54 27.71 -6.70
N ILE A 159 1.34 27.92 -7.26
CA ILE A 159 1.16 28.61 -8.54
C ILE A 159 -0.12 29.43 -8.39
N GLN A 160 0.07 30.73 -8.56
CA GLN A 160 -0.94 31.77 -8.52
C GLN A 160 -1.84 31.63 -9.74
N ILE A 161 -3.14 31.47 -9.52
CA ILE A 161 -4.14 31.50 -10.59
C ILE A 161 -4.27 32.97 -11.02
N ILE A 162 -3.68 33.32 -12.17
CA ILE A 162 -4.11 34.48 -12.94
C ILE A 162 -5.15 33.96 -13.92
N ILE A 163 -6.44 34.07 -13.56
CA ILE A 163 -7.52 34.00 -14.55
C ILE A 163 -7.48 35.32 -15.31
N GLY A 164 -6.84 35.31 -16.47
CA GLY A 164 -7.09 36.31 -17.51
C GLY A 164 -8.46 36.05 -18.14
N CYS A 165 -9.52 36.42 -17.44
CA CYS A 165 -10.82 36.67 -18.06
C CYS A 165 -11.12 38.16 -17.92
N ASP A 166 -10.98 38.88 -19.03
CA ASP A 166 -11.23 40.31 -19.16
C ASP A 166 -12.73 40.67 -19.11
N CYS A 167 -13.52 39.95 -18.30
CA CYS A 167 -14.98 40.12 -18.22
C CYS A 167 -15.58 40.12 -16.81
N TYR A 168 -14.80 40.14 -15.71
CA TYR A 168 -15.38 40.23 -14.36
C TYR A 168 -15.30 41.65 -13.79
N ARG A 169 -16.21 42.52 -14.24
CA ARG A 169 -16.50 43.81 -13.60
C ARG A 169 -17.83 43.68 -12.83
N LYS A 170 -17.76 43.91 -11.50
CA LYS A 170 -18.86 44.11 -10.52
C LYS A 170 -19.53 42.81 -10.05
N THR A 171 -19.81 42.53 -8.78
CA THR A 171 -19.71 43.27 -7.50
C THR A 171 -19.89 42.22 -6.40
N THR A 172 -18.92 42.08 -5.49
CA THR A 172 -19.05 41.32 -4.24
C THR A 172 -19.33 42.29 -3.10
N SER A 173 -20.59 42.39 -2.71
CA SER A 173 -21.02 42.72 -1.36
C SER A 173 -22.39 42.08 -1.17
N ASP A 174 -22.69 41.66 0.05
CA ASP A 174 -23.99 41.16 0.49
C ASP A 174 -24.24 39.67 0.24
N PHE A 175 -23.61 38.79 1.02
CA PHE A 175 -24.27 37.56 1.53
C PHE A 175 -23.43 36.95 2.66
N CYS A 176 -23.27 37.67 3.76
CA CYS A 176 -22.79 37.09 5.02
C CYS A 176 -23.47 37.77 6.21
N SER A 177 -24.71 37.36 6.45
CA SER A 177 -25.37 37.52 7.75
C SER A 177 -26.47 36.48 7.87
N SER A 178 -26.35 35.66 8.92
CA SER A 178 -27.35 34.80 9.57
C SER A 178 -27.10 33.28 9.46
N TRP A 179 -26.88 32.71 10.67
CA TRP A 179 -26.81 31.31 11.11
C TRP A 179 -25.46 30.59 11.07
#